data_AF-A0A8D0WEI8-F1
#
_entry.id   AF-A0A8D0WEI8-F1
#
_cell.length_a   1.000
_cell.length_b   1.000
_cell.length_c   1.000
_cell.angle_alpha   90.00
_cell.angle_beta   90.00
_cell.angle_gamma   90.00
#
_symmetry.space_group_name_H-M   'P 1'
#
loop_
_entity.id
_entity.type
_entity.pdbx_description
1 polymer ?
#
loop_
_entity_poly.entity_id
_entity_poly.type
_entity_poly.pdbx_seq_one_letter_code
_entity_poly.pdbx_strand_id
1 'polypeptide(L)'
;MAKPAQGARYRGSIHDFPNFDPSQDAETLYNAMKGFGSDKEAILELITSRSNRQRQEICQNYKSLYGKDLIADLKYELTGKFERLIVGLMRPPAYGDAKEIKDAVSGIGTDEKCLIEILASRTNEQIHQLVAAYKDAYERDLEADVIGDTSGHFQKMLVVLLQGTREEDDVVSEDLVHQDVQDLYEAGELKWGTDEAQFIYILGNRSKQHLRLVFDGLGTRDNTLIRIMVSRSELDMLDIREIFRTKYEKSLYSMIKNDTSGEYKKALLKLCGGDDDAAGQFFPEAAQVAYQMWELSAVARVELKGTVHPAGDFNPDADAKALRKAMKGLGTDEDTIIDIVTRRSNAQRQQIRQTFKSHFGRDLMADLKSELSGDLARLILGLMMPPAHYDAKQLKKAMEGAGTDEKALIEILATRTNAEIRAINEAYKEDYHKSLEDALSSDTSGHFKRILISLATGNREEGGEDRTRAQEDAKVAAEILEIADTSSGDKTSLETRFMTILCTRSYQHLRRVFQEFVKMTNYDVEHTIKKEMSGDVRDVFVAIVQSVKNKPLFFADKLYKSMKGAGTDEKTLTRIMISRSEIDLLNIRREFIEKYDKSLHQAIEGDTSGHFLKALLAICGGED
;
A
#
# COMPACT_ATOMS: atom_id res chain seq x y z
N MET A 1 -37.78 -8.62 6.26
CA MET A 1 -36.51 -9.03 6.90
C MET A 1 -36.38 -10.54 6.79
N ALA A 2 -35.50 -11.02 5.91
CA ALA A 2 -35.07 -12.42 5.95
C ALA A 2 -34.21 -12.62 7.21
N LYS A 3 -34.47 -13.67 7.99
CA LYS A 3 -33.59 -14.05 9.10
C LYS A 3 -32.21 -14.42 8.53
N PRO A 4 -31.10 -13.93 9.10
CA PRO A 4 -29.78 -14.36 8.69
C PRO A 4 -29.64 -15.88 8.92
N ALA A 5 -28.93 -16.55 8.01
CA ALA A 5 -28.61 -17.97 8.13
C ALA A 5 -27.93 -18.25 9.48
N GLN A 6 -28.32 -19.34 10.14
CA GLN A 6 -27.76 -19.76 11.42
C GLN A 6 -26.24 -19.92 11.31
N GLY A 7 -25.49 -19.05 12.01
CA GLY A 7 -24.03 -19.13 12.13
C GLY A 7 -23.25 -17.88 11.72
N ALA A 8 -23.85 -16.91 11.02
CA ALA A 8 -23.16 -15.68 10.63
C ALA A 8 -23.00 -14.72 11.82
N ARG A 9 -21.77 -14.49 12.27
CA ARG A 9 -21.41 -13.53 13.34
C ARG A 9 -21.45 -12.10 12.75
N TYR A 10 -22.15 -11.17 13.41
CA TYR A 10 -22.25 -9.78 12.97
C TYR A 10 -20.85 -9.12 12.81
N ARG A 11 -20.62 -8.42 11.69
CA ARG A 11 -19.31 -7.86 11.28
C ARG A 11 -19.24 -6.32 11.33
N GLY A 12 -20.33 -5.66 11.72
CA GLY A 12 -20.33 -4.23 12.01
C GLY A 12 -19.64 -3.88 13.34
N SER A 13 -19.11 -2.67 13.40
CA SER A 13 -18.51 -2.03 14.59
C SER A 13 -19.54 -1.44 15.57
N ILE A 14 -20.70 -0.98 15.06
CA ILE A 14 -21.80 -0.47 15.90
C ILE A 14 -22.83 -1.58 16.06
N HIS A 15 -23.32 -1.79 17.27
CA HIS A 15 -24.35 -2.78 17.58
C HIS A 15 -25.63 -2.09 18.08
N ASP A 16 -26.75 -2.83 18.05
CA ASP A 16 -27.96 -2.41 18.75
C ASP A 16 -27.64 -2.22 20.24
N PHE A 17 -27.94 -1.04 20.76
CA PHE A 17 -27.74 -0.73 22.17
C PHE A 17 -28.73 -1.53 23.03
N PRO A 18 -28.26 -2.27 24.05
CA PRO A 18 -29.13 -3.06 24.90
C PRO A 18 -30.00 -2.17 25.78
N ASN A 19 -31.24 -2.58 26.03
CA ASN A 19 -32.21 -1.85 26.87
C ASN A 19 -32.45 -0.39 26.43
N PHE A 20 -32.44 -0.16 25.11
CA PHE A 20 -32.65 1.14 24.49
C PHE A 20 -34.05 1.72 24.76
N ASP A 21 -34.10 3.00 25.14
CA ASP A 21 -35.31 3.81 25.22
C ASP A 21 -35.17 5.06 24.32
N PRO A 22 -35.92 5.15 23.20
CA PRO A 22 -35.81 6.26 22.27
C PRO A 22 -36.30 7.60 22.86
N SER A 23 -37.19 7.58 23.85
CA SER A 23 -37.68 8.80 24.50
C SER A 23 -36.60 9.42 25.37
N GLN A 24 -35.95 8.60 26.20
CA GLN A 24 -34.84 9.05 27.06
C GLN A 24 -33.68 9.59 26.22
N ASP A 25 -33.35 8.93 25.12
CA ASP A 25 -32.28 9.38 24.23
C ASP A 25 -32.65 10.69 23.51
N ALA A 26 -33.90 10.85 23.08
CA ALA A 26 -34.40 12.10 22.53
C ALA A 26 -34.31 13.25 23.54
N GLU A 27 -34.67 13.02 24.80
CA GLU A 27 -34.52 14.01 25.88
C GLU A 27 -33.05 14.35 26.14
N THR A 28 -32.18 13.35 26.12
CA THR A 28 -30.74 13.52 26.31
C THR A 28 -30.15 14.41 25.21
N LEU A 29 -30.49 14.15 23.95
CA LEU A 29 -30.07 15.00 22.83
C LEU A 29 -30.64 16.41 22.90
N TYR A 30 -31.92 16.56 23.29
CA TYR A 30 -32.53 17.88 23.47
C TYR A 30 -31.80 18.70 24.54
N ASN A 31 -31.48 18.08 25.67
CA ASN A 31 -30.76 18.72 26.76
C ASN A 31 -29.30 19.02 26.39
N ALA A 32 -28.65 18.14 25.63
CA ALA A 32 -27.29 18.38 25.13
C ALA A 32 -27.21 19.58 24.18
N MET A 33 -28.30 19.91 23.49
CA MET A 33 -28.41 21.07 22.60
C MET A 33 -29.01 22.32 23.29
N LYS A 34 -29.22 22.28 24.61
CA LYS A 34 -29.85 23.38 25.34
C LYS A 34 -28.82 24.33 25.94
N GLY A 35 -28.95 25.62 25.64
CA GLY A 35 -28.13 26.69 26.21
C GLY A 35 -27.28 27.39 25.16
N PHE A 36 -26.19 28.03 25.58
CA PHE A 36 -25.23 28.60 24.64
C PHE A 36 -24.23 27.52 24.21
N GLY A 37 -24.29 27.14 22.93
CA GLY A 37 -23.55 25.99 22.39
C GLY A 37 -24.19 24.65 22.77
N SER A 38 -23.49 23.56 22.45
CA SER A 38 -23.98 22.19 22.63
C SER A 38 -22.95 21.30 23.32
N ASP A 39 -23.41 20.33 24.12
CA ASP A 39 -22.59 19.24 24.62
C ASP A 39 -22.31 18.22 23.50
N LYS A 40 -21.28 18.53 22.72
CA LYS A 40 -20.86 17.72 21.57
C LYS A 40 -20.41 16.32 21.98
N GLU A 41 -19.89 16.16 23.19
CA GLU A 41 -19.46 14.85 23.67
C GLU A 41 -20.69 13.97 23.93
N ALA A 42 -21.70 14.48 24.66
CA ALA A 42 -22.94 13.74 24.91
C ALA A 42 -23.66 13.36 23.61
N ILE A 43 -23.77 14.31 22.66
CA ILE A 43 -24.35 14.05 21.33
C ILE A 43 -23.58 12.92 20.63
N LEU A 44 -22.25 13.02 20.63
CA LEU A 44 -21.39 12.04 19.99
C LEU A 44 -21.54 10.66 20.62
N GLU A 45 -21.44 10.58 21.94
CA GLU A 45 -21.49 9.31 22.68
C GLU A 45 -22.79 8.57 22.45
N LEU A 46 -23.91 9.29 22.49
CA LEU A 46 -25.21 8.72 22.27
C LEU A 46 -25.33 8.23 20.83
N ILE A 47 -25.13 9.11 19.84
CA ILE A 47 -25.36 8.77 18.43
C ILE A 47 -24.46 7.61 17.99
N THR A 48 -23.17 7.62 18.32
CA THR A 48 -22.23 6.56 17.91
C THR A 48 -22.40 5.24 18.66
N SER A 49 -23.19 5.21 19.73
CA SER A 49 -23.50 4.00 20.50
C SER A 49 -24.90 3.45 20.23
N ARG A 50 -25.61 3.99 19.22
CA ARG A 50 -26.92 3.50 18.76
C ARG A 50 -26.81 3.05 17.32
N SER A 51 -27.49 1.95 16.96
CA SER A 51 -27.61 1.54 15.57
C SER A 51 -28.44 2.54 14.76
N ASN A 52 -28.31 2.53 13.43
CA ASN A 52 -29.09 3.44 12.60
C ASN A 52 -30.61 3.28 12.82
N ARG A 53 -31.09 2.04 12.99
CA ARG A 53 -32.50 1.76 13.33
C ARG A 53 -32.91 2.49 14.60
N GLN A 54 -32.12 2.36 15.67
CA GLN A 54 -32.39 3.06 16.93
C GLN A 54 -32.32 4.59 16.77
N ARG A 55 -31.41 5.13 15.95
CA ARG A 55 -31.37 6.56 15.63
C ARG A 55 -32.63 7.04 14.91
N GLN A 56 -33.22 6.24 14.03
CA GLN A 56 -34.51 6.58 13.41
C GLN A 56 -35.64 6.64 14.45
N GLU A 57 -35.66 5.71 15.41
CA GLU A 57 -36.63 5.72 16.52
C GLU A 57 -36.44 6.94 17.42
N ILE A 58 -35.20 7.36 17.67
CA ILE A 58 -34.88 8.61 18.39
C ILE A 58 -35.44 9.82 17.62
N CYS A 59 -35.20 9.93 16.31
CA CYS A 59 -35.74 11.02 15.48
C CYS A 59 -37.27 11.13 15.59
N GLN A 60 -37.97 9.99 15.54
CA GLN A 60 -39.44 9.94 15.65
C GLN A 60 -39.92 10.40 17.03
N ASN A 61 -39.25 9.97 18.11
CA ASN A 61 -39.60 10.35 19.47
C ASN A 61 -39.26 11.83 19.74
N TYR A 62 -38.13 12.32 19.25
CA TYR A 62 -37.76 13.74 19.34
C TYR A 62 -38.82 14.63 18.67
N LYS A 63 -39.31 14.22 17.48
CA LYS A 63 -40.39 14.92 16.79
C LYS A 63 -41.69 14.92 17.58
N SER A 64 -42.02 13.82 18.23
CA SER A 64 -43.24 13.67 19.02
C SER A 64 -43.20 14.46 20.33
N LEU A 65 -42.07 14.44 21.04
CA LEU A 65 -41.89 15.10 22.34
C LEU A 65 -41.73 16.63 22.21
N TYR A 66 -41.05 17.10 21.17
CA TYR A 66 -40.66 18.50 21.04
C TYR A 66 -41.27 19.22 19.83
N GLY A 67 -41.90 18.50 18.90
CA GLY A 67 -42.41 19.07 17.65
C GLY A 67 -41.32 19.49 16.65
N LYS A 68 -40.04 19.28 16.97
CA LYS A 68 -38.88 19.72 16.20
C LYS A 68 -38.25 18.59 15.39
N ASP A 69 -37.49 18.96 14.35
CA ASP A 69 -36.71 18.01 13.57
C ASP A 69 -35.30 17.89 14.15
N LEU A 70 -34.94 16.70 14.64
CA LEU A 70 -33.66 16.48 15.30
C LEU A 70 -32.48 16.74 14.36
N ILE A 71 -32.59 16.41 13.07
CA ILE A 71 -31.52 16.62 12.10
C ILE A 71 -31.33 18.12 11.84
N ALA A 72 -32.40 18.89 11.76
CA ALA A 72 -32.35 20.34 11.62
C ALA A 72 -31.72 21.01 12.85
N ASP A 73 -32.10 20.59 14.06
CA ASP A 73 -31.51 21.10 15.29
C ASP A 73 -30.01 20.75 15.38
N LEU A 74 -29.62 19.52 15.01
CA LEU A 74 -28.20 19.13 14.94
C LEU A 74 -27.40 19.95 13.90
N LYS A 75 -27.98 20.27 12.74
CA LYS A 75 -27.35 21.16 11.74
C LYS A 75 -27.20 22.60 12.23
N TYR A 76 -28.09 23.04 13.11
CA TYR A 76 -28.02 24.38 13.69
C TYR A 76 -26.94 24.46 14.78
N GLU A 77 -26.84 23.45 15.64
CA GLU A 77 -25.91 23.42 16.78
C GLU A 77 -24.48 23.01 16.41
N LEU A 78 -24.33 22.19 15.35
CA LEU A 78 -23.04 21.68 14.92
C LEU A 78 -22.57 22.39 13.65
N THR A 79 -21.26 22.41 13.41
CA THR A 79 -20.70 22.94 12.16
C THR A 79 -19.54 22.08 11.63
N GLY A 80 -19.26 22.20 10.33
CA GLY A 80 -18.08 21.64 9.68
C GLY A 80 -18.10 20.12 9.54
N LYS A 81 -16.93 19.48 9.60
CA LYS A 81 -16.81 18.02 9.40
C LYS A 81 -17.54 17.21 10.48
N PHE A 82 -17.61 17.74 11.70
CA PHE A 82 -18.33 17.10 12.80
C PHE A 82 -19.85 17.09 12.56
N GLU A 83 -20.42 18.22 12.12
CA GLU A 83 -21.82 18.31 11.69
C GLU A 83 -22.11 17.31 10.56
N ARG A 84 -21.31 17.33 9.48
CA ARG A 84 -21.52 16.43 8.32
C ARG A 84 -21.55 14.97 8.76
N LEU A 85 -20.66 14.58 9.67
CA LEU A 85 -20.59 13.22 10.20
C LEU A 85 -21.81 12.86 11.05
N ILE A 86 -22.16 13.68 12.04
CA ILE A 86 -23.30 13.42 12.94
C ILE A 86 -24.60 13.38 12.14
N VAL A 87 -24.84 14.35 11.28
CA VAL A 87 -26.02 14.41 10.41
C VAL A 87 -26.03 13.22 9.44
N GLY A 88 -24.87 12.80 8.92
CA GLY A 88 -24.72 11.59 8.12
C GLY A 88 -25.18 10.33 8.86
N LEU A 89 -24.74 10.15 10.11
CA LEU A 89 -25.10 9.02 10.97
C LEU A 89 -26.60 8.94 11.31
N MET A 90 -27.31 10.08 11.30
CA MET A 90 -28.74 10.15 11.59
C MET A 90 -29.64 9.84 10.39
N ARG A 91 -29.12 9.87 9.15
CA ARG A 91 -29.92 9.54 7.97
C ARG A 91 -30.09 8.02 7.83
N PRO A 92 -31.25 7.54 7.34
CA PRO A 92 -31.34 6.16 6.87
C PRO A 92 -30.27 5.88 5.78
N PRO A 93 -29.73 4.65 5.68
CA PRO A 93 -28.59 4.37 4.80
C PRO A 93 -28.80 4.81 3.33
N ALA A 94 -29.95 4.48 2.76
CA ALA A 94 -30.30 4.85 1.39
C ALA A 94 -30.37 6.37 1.16
N TYR A 95 -30.85 7.14 2.15
CA TYR A 95 -30.89 8.61 2.09
C TYR A 95 -29.50 9.22 2.30
N GLY A 96 -28.63 8.54 3.05
CA GLY A 96 -27.21 8.88 3.14
C GLY A 96 -26.53 8.77 1.78
N ASP A 97 -26.69 7.63 1.10
CA ASP A 97 -26.13 7.42 -0.24
C ASP A 97 -26.71 8.40 -1.27
N ALA A 98 -28.03 8.60 -1.26
CA ALA A 98 -28.69 9.55 -2.15
C ALA A 98 -28.14 10.98 -1.97
N LYS A 99 -27.82 11.39 -0.73
CA LYS A 99 -27.19 12.70 -0.46
C LYS A 99 -25.76 12.78 -0.98
N GLU A 100 -24.95 11.74 -0.78
CA GLU A 100 -23.57 11.73 -1.27
C GLU A 100 -23.50 11.72 -2.80
N ILE A 101 -24.39 10.97 -3.47
CA ILE A 101 -24.49 11.03 -4.94
C ILE A 101 -25.03 12.39 -5.38
N LYS A 102 -26.03 12.96 -4.67
CA LYS A 102 -26.53 14.29 -5.03
C LYS A 102 -25.42 15.32 -5.00
N ASP A 103 -24.59 15.32 -3.98
CA ASP A 103 -23.43 16.22 -3.88
C ASP A 103 -22.39 15.94 -4.96
N ALA A 104 -22.17 14.67 -5.32
CA ALA A 104 -21.21 14.29 -6.34
C ALA A 104 -21.59 14.77 -7.76
N VAL A 105 -22.89 14.89 -8.04
CA VAL A 105 -23.42 15.35 -9.35
C VAL A 105 -24.02 16.77 -9.28
N SER A 106 -23.71 17.52 -8.22
CA SER A 106 -24.19 18.90 -8.07
C SER A 106 -23.03 19.87 -7.93
N GLY A 107 -22.92 20.82 -8.86
CA GLY A 107 -21.92 21.90 -8.80
C GLY A 107 -21.15 22.02 -10.10
N ILE A 108 -19.97 22.66 -10.03
CA ILE A 108 -19.02 22.70 -11.14
C ILE A 108 -18.09 21.51 -10.99
N GLY A 109 -18.14 20.60 -11.96
CA GLY A 109 -17.43 19.32 -11.93
C GLY A 109 -18.25 18.23 -11.24
N THR A 110 -17.74 17.00 -11.30
CA THR A 110 -18.37 15.80 -10.76
C THR A 110 -17.38 15.10 -9.83
N ASP A 111 -17.82 14.54 -8.72
CA ASP A 111 -16.97 13.72 -7.85
C ASP A 111 -17.02 12.26 -8.33
N GLU A 112 -16.19 11.91 -9.32
CA GLU A 112 -16.19 10.57 -9.90
C GLU A 112 -15.77 9.51 -8.88
N LYS A 113 -14.89 9.86 -7.93
CA LYS A 113 -14.46 8.96 -6.84
C LYS A 113 -15.66 8.58 -5.96
N CYS A 114 -16.57 9.52 -5.68
CA CYS A 114 -17.83 9.26 -4.99
C CYS A 114 -18.75 8.30 -5.75
N LEU A 115 -18.98 8.58 -7.03
CA LEU A 115 -19.84 7.75 -7.87
C LEU A 115 -19.33 6.32 -7.97
N ILE A 116 -18.02 6.14 -8.23
CA ILE A 116 -17.38 4.83 -8.34
C ILE A 116 -17.56 4.05 -7.05
N GLU A 117 -17.24 4.64 -5.90
CA GLU A 117 -17.32 3.92 -4.64
C GLU A 117 -18.72 3.43 -4.33
N ILE A 118 -19.73 4.30 -4.43
CA ILE A 118 -21.10 3.92 -4.08
C ILE A 118 -21.60 2.87 -5.08
N LEU A 119 -21.57 3.17 -6.37
CA LEU A 119 -22.19 2.32 -7.38
C LEU A 119 -21.45 0.98 -7.56
N ALA A 120 -20.13 0.92 -7.36
CA ALA A 120 -19.39 -0.34 -7.45
C ALA A 120 -19.47 -1.22 -6.18
N SER A 121 -19.85 -0.66 -5.02
CA SER A 121 -19.86 -1.40 -3.75
C SER A 121 -21.24 -1.85 -3.28
N ARG A 122 -22.31 -1.11 -3.61
CA ARG A 122 -23.68 -1.43 -3.18
C ARG A 122 -24.19 -2.72 -3.81
N THR A 123 -25.04 -3.45 -3.08
CA THR A 123 -25.80 -4.60 -3.60
C THR A 123 -26.98 -4.13 -4.45
N ASN A 124 -27.59 -5.05 -5.21
CA ASN A 124 -28.79 -4.77 -5.99
C ASN A 124 -29.90 -4.10 -5.16
N GLU A 125 -30.23 -4.70 -4.01
CA GLU A 125 -31.21 -4.16 -3.06
C GLU A 125 -30.83 -2.75 -2.58
N GLN A 126 -29.56 -2.52 -2.25
CA GLN A 126 -29.09 -1.20 -1.82
C GLN A 126 -29.18 -0.16 -2.94
N ILE A 127 -28.90 -0.54 -4.19
CA ILE A 127 -29.05 0.32 -5.37
C ILE A 127 -30.52 0.69 -5.56
N HIS A 128 -31.46 -0.27 -5.49
CA HIS A 128 -32.88 0.02 -5.62
C HIS A 128 -33.40 0.94 -4.52
N GLN A 129 -32.98 0.70 -3.27
CA GLN A 129 -33.32 1.56 -2.14
C GLN A 129 -32.75 2.97 -2.31
N LEU A 130 -31.52 3.09 -2.81
CA LEU A 130 -30.85 4.35 -3.10
C LEU A 130 -31.61 5.13 -4.18
N VAL A 131 -31.96 4.50 -5.30
CA VAL A 131 -32.74 5.13 -6.40
C VAL A 131 -34.08 5.63 -5.88
N ALA A 132 -34.79 4.81 -5.08
CA ALA A 132 -36.05 5.20 -4.47
C ALA A 132 -35.89 6.38 -3.50
N ALA A 133 -34.86 6.36 -2.65
CA ALA A 133 -34.58 7.44 -1.70
C ALA A 133 -34.17 8.74 -2.41
N TYR A 134 -33.43 8.66 -3.53
CA TYR A 134 -33.07 9.85 -4.32
C TYR A 134 -34.31 10.50 -4.94
N LYS A 135 -35.20 9.68 -5.49
CA LYS A 135 -36.47 10.15 -6.06
C LYS A 135 -37.37 10.77 -5.00
N ASP A 136 -37.48 10.18 -3.83
CA ASP A 136 -38.25 10.74 -2.71
C ASP A 136 -37.63 12.05 -2.19
N ALA A 137 -36.33 12.07 -1.94
CA ALA A 137 -35.66 13.21 -1.31
C ALA A 137 -35.52 14.45 -2.22
N TYR A 138 -35.42 14.25 -3.54
CA TYR A 138 -35.12 15.34 -4.49
C TYR A 138 -36.13 15.50 -5.60
N GLU A 139 -37.13 14.60 -5.71
CA GLU A 139 -38.10 14.58 -6.81
C GLU A 139 -37.45 14.51 -8.20
N ARG A 140 -36.29 13.86 -8.28
CA ARG A 140 -35.48 13.73 -9.51
C ARG A 140 -35.19 12.28 -9.83
N ASP A 141 -34.90 12.04 -11.11
CA ASP A 141 -34.45 10.74 -11.58
C ASP A 141 -32.93 10.65 -11.45
N LEU A 142 -32.46 9.70 -10.63
CA LEU A 142 -31.03 9.56 -10.36
C LEU A 142 -30.23 9.16 -11.60
N GLU A 143 -30.78 8.26 -12.42
CA GLU A 143 -30.10 7.78 -13.62
C GLU A 143 -29.93 8.93 -14.62
N ALA A 144 -30.98 9.73 -14.83
CA ALA A 144 -30.91 10.92 -15.66
C ALA A 144 -29.89 11.95 -15.15
N ASP A 145 -29.79 12.15 -13.84
CA ASP A 145 -28.81 13.06 -13.24
C ASP A 145 -27.37 12.54 -13.44
N VAL A 146 -27.14 11.23 -13.27
CA VAL A 146 -25.81 10.62 -13.53
C VAL A 146 -25.46 10.65 -15.02
N ILE A 147 -26.42 10.42 -15.91
CA ILE A 147 -26.24 10.56 -17.36
C ILE A 147 -25.91 12.01 -17.72
N GLY A 148 -26.57 12.98 -17.10
CA GLY A 148 -26.32 14.40 -17.36
C GLY A 148 -24.91 14.86 -16.99
N ASP A 149 -24.33 14.26 -15.95
CA ASP A 149 -23.04 14.69 -15.37
C ASP A 149 -21.83 13.83 -15.81
N THR A 150 -22.06 12.70 -16.46
CA THR A 150 -20.98 11.78 -16.88
C THR A 150 -21.01 11.53 -18.39
N SER A 151 -19.94 10.97 -18.96
CA SER A 151 -19.90 10.65 -20.40
C SER A 151 -19.10 9.38 -20.72
N GLY A 152 -19.21 8.92 -21.97
CA GLY A 152 -18.41 7.82 -22.50
C GLY A 152 -18.63 6.47 -21.81
N HIS A 153 -17.58 5.66 -21.73
CA HIS A 153 -17.61 4.33 -21.10
C HIS A 153 -17.84 4.40 -19.58
N PHE A 154 -17.38 5.48 -18.94
CA PHE A 154 -17.64 5.73 -17.52
C PHE A 154 -19.14 5.84 -17.23
N GLN A 155 -19.86 6.70 -17.97
CA GLN A 155 -21.32 6.82 -17.89
C GLN A 155 -22.01 5.47 -18.08
N LYS A 156 -21.63 4.72 -19.13
CA LYS A 156 -22.23 3.40 -19.42
C LYS A 156 -22.08 2.42 -18.26
N MET A 157 -20.89 2.33 -17.66
CA MET A 157 -20.66 1.45 -16.51
C MET A 157 -21.50 1.87 -15.30
N LEU A 158 -21.58 3.17 -15.00
CA LEU A 158 -22.40 3.66 -13.89
C LEU A 158 -23.89 3.35 -14.09
N VAL A 159 -24.40 3.52 -15.32
CA VAL A 159 -25.79 3.19 -15.67
C VAL A 159 -26.06 1.69 -15.49
N VAL A 160 -25.14 0.82 -15.91
CA VAL A 160 -25.26 -0.64 -15.70
C VAL A 160 -25.31 -0.97 -14.20
N LEU A 161 -24.42 -0.39 -13.39
CA LEU A 161 -24.42 -0.59 -11.94
C LEU A 161 -25.69 -0.05 -11.28
N LEU A 162 -26.23 1.08 -11.75
CA LEU A 162 -27.46 1.70 -11.27
C LEU A 162 -28.72 0.87 -11.53
N GLN A 163 -28.70 -0.05 -12.50
CA GLN A 163 -29.84 -0.95 -12.70
C GLN A 163 -30.08 -1.84 -11.48
N GLY A 164 -29.01 -2.15 -10.72
CA GLY A 164 -29.11 -3.07 -9.58
C GLY A 164 -29.63 -4.45 -10.01
N THR A 165 -29.19 -4.93 -11.18
CA THR A 165 -29.61 -6.22 -11.76
C THR A 165 -28.43 -7.15 -11.98
N ARG A 166 -27.37 -7.04 -11.16
CA ARG A 166 -26.28 -8.01 -11.17
C ARG A 166 -26.84 -9.39 -10.86
N GLU A 167 -26.33 -10.43 -11.48
CA GLU A 167 -26.60 -11.82 -11.11
C GLU A 167 -26.31 -12.01 -9.60
N GLU A 168 -27.25 -12.60 -8.86
CA GLU A 168 -27.05 -12.89 -7.43
C GLU A 168 -26.10 -14.09 -7.27
N ASP A 169 -25.43 -14.18 -6.12
CA ASP A 169 -24.50 -15.28 -5.85
C ASP A 169 -25.26 -16.62 -5.77
N ASP A 170 -24.89 -17.57 -6.64
CA ASP A 170 -25.47 -18.91 -6.74
C ASP A 170 -24.42 -19.99 -7.10
N VAL A 171 -24.88 -21.14 -7.60
CA VAL A 171 -23.97 -22.21 -8.03
C VAL A 171 -23.22 -21.75 -9.28
N VAL A 172 -21.93 -21.46 -9.12
CA VAL A 172 -21.09 -20.98 -10.22
C VAL A 172 -20.87 -22.06 -11.28
N SER A 173 -21.03 -21.69 -12.55
CA SER A 173 -20.68 -22.51 -13.71
C SER A 173 -19.19 -22.36 -14.04
N GLU A 174 -18.40 -23.43 -13.85
CA GLU A 174 -16.97 -23.43 -14.20
C GLU A 174 -16.73 -23.15 -15.69
N ASP A 175 -17.59 -23.68 -16.57
CA ASP A 175 -17.51 -23.42 -18.02
C ASP A 175 -17.69 -21.93 -18.34
N LEU A 176 -18.62 -21.25 -17.66
CA LEU A 176 -18.83 -19.81 -17.84
C LEU A 176 -17.68 -18.98 -17.25
N VAL A 177 -17.09 -19.43 -16.13
CA VAL A 177 -15.88 -18.78 -15.58
C VAL A 177 -14.74 -18.86 -16.58
N HIS A 178 -14.49 -20.05 -17.15
CA HIS A 178 -13.47 -20.23 -18.17
C HIS A 178 -13.72 -19.40 -19.43
N GLN A 179 -14.98 -19.32 -19.87
CA GLN A 179 -15.35 -18.48 -21.00
C GLN A 179 -15.10 -16.99 -20.71
N ASP A 180 -15.56 -16.48 -19.57
CA ASP A 180 -15.39 -15.06 -19.21
C ASP A 180 -13.90 -14.70 -19.02
N VAL A 181 -13.06 -15.62 -18.49
CA VAL A 181 -11.60 -15.44 -18.43
C VAL A 181 -11.01 -15.26 -19.83
N GLN A 182 -11.40 -16.14 -20.77
CA GLN A 182 -10.92 -16.08 -22.15
C GLN A 182 -11.41 -14.80 -22.84
N ASP A 183 -12.68 -14.45 -22.67
CA ASP A 183 -13.29 -13.25 -23.24
C ASP A 183 -12.61 -11.98 -22.73
N LEU A 184 -12.30 -11.88 -21.43
CA LEU A 184 -11.58 -10.74 -20.85
C LEU A 184 -10.12 -10.67 -21.32
N TYR A 185 -9.46 -11.82 -21.47
CA TYR A 185 -8.09 -11.89 -21.99
C TYR A 185 -8.02 -11.43 -23.45
N GLU A 186 -8.96 -11.89 -24.28
CA GLU A 186 -9.10 -11.47 -25.68
C GLU A 186 -9.53 -10.00 -25.81
N ALA A 187 -10.35 -9.51 -24.88
CA ALA A 187 -10.83 -8.13 -24.82
C ALA A 187 -9.75 -7.13 -24.38
N GLY A 188 -8.77 -7.55 -23.59
CA GLY A 188 -7.70 -6.69 -23.06
C GLY A 188 -6.32 -7.09 -23.61
N GLU A 189 -5.66 -8.03 -22.95
CA GLU A 189 -4.23 -8.36 -23.13
C GLU A 189 -3.83 -8.75 -24.57
N LEU A 190 -4.73 -9.34 -25.36
CA LEU A 190 -4.41 -9.75 -26.74
C LEU A 190 -4.53 -8.65 -27.80
N LYS A 191 -4.95 -7.44 -27.44
CA LYS A 191 -5.09 -6.33 -28.39
C LYS A 191 -4.43 -5.04 -27.88
N TRP A 192 -4.16 -4.12 -28.79
CA TRP A 192 -3.73 -2.78 -28.42
C TRP A 192 -4.96 -1.93 -28.07
N GLY A 193 -5.09 -1.57 -26.79
CA GLY A 193 -6.30 -0.98 -26.22
C GLY A 193 -7.15 -2.02 -25.49
N THR A 194 -8.36 -1.66 -25.08
CA THR A 194 -9.28 -2.57 -24.37
C THR A 194 -10.65 -2.52 -25.04
N ASP A 195 -11.38 -3.64 -25.08
CA ASP A 195 -12.78 -3.65 -25.46
C ASP A 195 -13.65 -3.29 -24.24
N GLU A 196 -13.90 -1.99 -24.06
CA GLU A 196 -14.61 -1.50 -22.88
C GLU A 196 -16.05 -2.03 -22.80
N ALA A 197 -16.68 -2.37 -23.93
CA ALA A 197 -18.04 -2.91 -23.93
C ALA A 197 -18.08 -4.32 -23.31
N GLN A 198 -17.12 -5.18 -23.66
CA GLN A 198 -17.01 -6.52 -23.09
C GLN A 198 -16.72 -6.45 -21.58
N PHE A 199 -15.80 -5.58 -21.15
CA PHE A 199 -15.49 -5.37 -19.73
C PHE A 199 -16.71 -4.86 -18.95
N ILE A 200 -17.43 -3.86 -19.47
CA ILE A 200 -18.64 -3.34 -18.82
C ILE A 200 -19.71 -4.43 -18.67
N TYR A 201 -19.90 -5.26 -19.70
CA TYR A 201 -20.88 -6.33 -19.66
C TYR A 201 -20.54 -7.39 -18.59
N ILE A 202 -19.32 -7.95 -18.62
CA ILE A 202 -18.92 -9.01 -17.68
C ILE A 202 -18.86 -8.46 -16.25
N LEU A 203 -18.17 -7.33 -16.03
CA LEU A 203 -18.00 -6.73 -14.70
C LEU A 203 -19.28 -6.17 -14.12
N GLY A 204 -20.21 -5.72 -14.96
CA GLY A 204 -21.48 -5.13 -14.55
C GLY A 204 -22.53 -6.16 -14.18
N ASN A 205 -22.54 -7.33 -14.85
CA ASN A 205 -23.65 -8.28 -14.75
C ASN A 205 -23.35 -9.55 -13.96
N ARG A 206 -22.14 -10.11 -14.03
CA ARG A 206 -21.82 -11.38 -13.34
C ARG A 206 -21.88 -11.24 -11.82
N SER A 207 -22.25 -12.33 -11.14
CA SER A 207 -22.31 -12.36 -9.67
C SER A 207 -20.94 -12.09 -9.04
N LYS A 208 -20.91 -11.62 -7.79
CA LYS A 208 -19.63 -11.33 -7.11
C LYS A 208 -18.86 -12.61 -6.89
N GLN A 209 -19.55 -13.70 -6.56
CA GLN A 209 -18.96 -15.04 -6.43
C GLN A 209 -18.35 -15.52 -7.75
N HIS A 210 -19.06 -15.35 -8.87
CA HIS A 210 -18.54 -15.70 -10.20
C HIS A 210 -17.31 -14.87 -10.57
N LEU A 211 -17.39 -13.55 -10.42
CA LEU A 211 -16.28 -12.65 -10.75
C LEU A 211 -15.05 -12.91 -9.87
N ARG A 212 -15.22 -13.30 -8.60
CA ARG A 212 -14.08 -13.71 -7.76
C ARG A 212 -13.35 -14.93 -8.33
N LEU A 213 -14.07 -15.89 -8.91
CA LEU A 213 -13.46 -17.04 -9.57
C LEU A 213 -12.83 -16.67 -10.93
N VAL A 214 -13.42 -15.71 -11.66
CA VAL A 214 -12.84 -15.16 -12.90
C VAL A 214 -11.55 -14.36 -12.61
N PHE A 215 -11.50 -13.62 -11.50
CA PHE A 215 -10.44 -12.67 -11.15
C PHE A 215 -9.59 -13.08 -9.95
N ASP A 216 -9.37 -14.37 -9.73
CA ASP A 216 -8.58 -14.86 -8.59
C ASP A 216 -7.25 -14.06 -8.51
N GLY A 217 -7.16 -13.10 -7.55
CA GLY A 217 -5.98 -12.26 -7.32
C GLY A 217 -6.02 -10.73 -7.50
N LEU A 218 -7.15 -10.00 -7.51
CA LEU A 218 -7.11 -8.51 -7.58
C LEU A 218 -7.71 -7.79 -6.36
N GLY A 219 -6.87 -7.05 -5.64
CA GLY A 219 -7.22 -6.25 -4.46
C GLY A 219 -7.68 -4.82 -4.79
N THR A 220 -8.46 -4.23 -3.89
CA THR A 220 -9.07 -2.90 -4.00
C THR A 220 -8.20 -1.75 -3.46
N ARG A 221 -8.50 -0.53 -3.91
CA ARG A 221 -7.82 0.76 -3.61
C ARG A 221 -8.78 1.72 -2.90
N ASP A 222 -8.27 2.56 -1.98
CA ASP A 222 -9.08 3.47 -1.13
C ASP A 222 -8.60 4.92 -1.14
N ASN A 223 -9.56 5.86 -1.10
CA ASN A 223 -9.42 7.16 -0.42
C ASN A 223 -10.80 7.83 -0.17
N THR A 224 -11.52 7.40 0.88
CA THR A 224 -12.84 7.94 1.23
C THR A 224 -13.22 7.74 2.70
N LEU A 225 -12.54 8.42 3.60
CA LEU A 225 -12.67 8.07 5.02
C LEU A 225 -14.09 8.26 5.59
N ILE A 226 -14.75 9.43 5.45
CA ILE A 226 -16.04 9.68 6.12
C ILE A 226 -17.16 8.74 5.61
N ARG A 227 -17.30 8.63 4.28
CA ARG A 227 -18.37 7.85 3.65
C ARG A 227 -18.16 6.35 3.87
N ILE A 228 -16.93 5.84 3.84
CA ILE A 228 -16.63 4.45 4.21
C ILE A 228 -16.94 4.23 5.69
N MET A 229 -16.47 5.11 6.58
CA MET A 229 -16.69 4.97 8.03
C MET A 229 -18.17 4.95 8.40
N VAL A 230 -19.03 5.70 7.71
CA VAL A 230 -20.49 5.71 7.97
C VAL A 230 -21.21 4.54 7.29
N SER A 231 -20.93 4.29 6.01
CA SER A 231 -21.68 3.27 5.24
C SER A 231 -21.31 1.84 5.61
N ARG A 232 -20.08 1.61 6.11
CA ARG A 232 -19.57 0.28 6.43
C ARG A 232 -19.58 -0.05 7.92
N SER A 233 -19.87 0.92 8.80
CA SER A 233 -19.83 0.73 10.27
C SER A 233 -20.75 -0.37 10.78
N GLU A 234 -21.84 -0.67 10.08
CA GLU A 234 -22.83 -1.70 10.44
C GLU A 234 -22.81 -2.91 9.48
N LEU A 235 -21.83 -2.97 8.55
CA LEU A 235 -21.71 -4.04 7.55
C LEU A 235 -20.47 -4.91 7.81
N ASP A 236 -19.27 -4.37 7.57
CA ASP A 236 -18.02 -5.15 7.50
C ASP A 236 -16.79 -4.34 7.98
N MET A 237 -16.99 -3.30 8.79
CA MET A 237 -15.91 -2.48 9.35
C MET A 237 -14.81 -3.31 10.04
N LEU A 238 -15.16 -4.45 10.66
CA LEU A 238 -14.18 -5.35 11.26
C LEU A 238 -13.24 -5.99 10.22
N ASP A 239 -13.77 -6.42 9.07
CA ASP A 239 -12.97 -6.98 7.97
C ASP A 239 -12.08 -5.91 7.33
N ILE A 240 -12.61 -4.69 7.12
CA ILE A 240 -11.85 -3.55 6.61
C ILE A 240 -10.63 -3.26 7.48
N ARG A 241 -10.78 -3.26 8.82
CA ARG A 241 -9.68 -3.00 9.76
C ARG A 241 -8.56 -4.03 9.65
N GLU A 242 -8.91 -5.29 9.50
CA GLU A 242 -7.94 -6.39 9.39
C GLU A 242 -7.17 -6.33 8.07
N ILE A 243 -7.89 -6.15 6.95
CA ILE A 243 -7.27 -5.99 5.63
C ILE A 243 -6.37 -4.75 5.60
N PHE A 244 -6.84 -3.63 6.15
CA PHE A 244 -6.09 -2.37 6.22
C PHE A 244 -4.76 -2.56 6.98
N ARG A 245 -4.80 -3.26 8.13
CA ARG A 245 -3.60 -3.54 8.92
C ARG A 245 -2.60 -4.39 8.15
N THR A 246 -3.07 -5.44 7.47
CA THR A 246 -2.24 -6.33 6.66
C THR A 246 -1.59 -5.60 5.48
N LYS A 247 -2.30 -4.64 4.87
CA LYS A 247 -1.83 -3.93 3.68
C LYS A 247 -0.93 -2.71 3.98
N TYR A 248 -1.22 -1.97 5.05
CA TYR A 248 -0.57 -0.67 5.34
C TYR A 248 0.32 -0.68 6.58
N GLU A 249 0.45 -1.82 7.26
CA GLU A 249 1.31 -1.99 8.43
C GLU A 249 0.98 -1.07 9.62
N LYS A 250 -0.22 -0.48 9.61
CA LYS A 250 -0.76 0.41 10.65
C LYS A 250 -2.22 0.09 10.86
N SER A 251 -2.73 0.24 12.08
CA SER A 251 -4.17 0.14 12.32
C SER A 251 -4.90 1.30 11.65
N LEU A 252 -6.07 1.04 11.06
CA LEU A 252 -6.97 2.08 10.57
C LEU A 252 -7.29 3.09 11.69
N TYR A 253 -7.42 2.60 12.92
CA TYR A 253 -7.56 3.41 14.13
C TYR A 253 -6.40 4.39 14.33
N SER A 254 -5.14 3.94 14.26
CA SER A 254 -3.96 4.78 14.41
C SER A 254 -3.83 5.81 13.28
N MET A 255 -4.15 5.43 12.04
CA MET A 255 -4.21 6.38 10.92
C MET A 255 -5.24 7.47 11.20
N ILE A 256 -6.49 7.12 11.52
CA ILE A 256 -7.54 8.08 11.87
C ILE A 256 -7.09 8.96 13.05
N LYS A 257 -6.50 8.36 14.09
CA LYS A 257 -6.05 9.07 15.31
C LYS A 257 -4.98 10.11 15.00
N ASN A 258 -4.09 9.86 14.04
CA ASN A 258 -3.00 10.77 13.72
C ASN A 258 -3.41 11.83 12.68
N ASP A 259 -4.32 11.49 11.77
CA ASP A 259 -4.70 12.35 10.64
C ASP A 259 -5.94 13.21 10.92
N THR A 260 -6.60 13.03 12.07
CA THR A 260 -7.79 13.79 12.46
C THR A 260 -7.65 14.40 13.85
N SER A 261 -8.46 15.41 14.19
CA SER A 261 -8.45 16.07 15.51
C SER A 261 -9.86 16.41 16.00
N GLY A 262 -9.98 16.80 17.28
CA GLY A 262 -11.23 17.21 17.91
C GLY A 262 -12.30 16.12 18.01
N GLU A 263 -13.56 16.52 18.06
CA GLU A 263 -14.73 15.65 18.17
C GLU A 263 -14.95 14.82 16.90
N TYR A 264 -14.56 15.36 15.75
CA TYR A 264 -14.53 14.64 14.48
C TYR A 264 -13.62 13.39 14.54
N LYS A 265 -12.43 13.51 15.15
CA LYS A 265 -11.56 12.36 15.41
C LYS A 265 -12.23 11.33 16.32
N LYS A 266 -12.77 11.78 17.45
CA LYS A 266 -13.42 10.87 18.42
C LYS A 266 -14.53 10.06 17.77
N ALA A 267 -15.32 10.69 16.90
CA ALA A 267 -16.39 10.06 16.16
C ALA A 267 -15.91 9.00 15.17
N LEU A 268 -14.92 9.32 14.34
CA LEU A 268 -14.34 8.34 13.43
C LEU A 268 -13.68 7.17 14.15
N LEU A 269 -13.03 7.42 15.30
CA LEU A 269 -12.47 6.35 16.14
C LEU A 269 -13.58 5.45 16.71
N LYS A 270 -14.70 6.00 17.19
CA LYS A 270 -15.86 5.18 17.63
C LYS A 270 -16.45 4.37 16.48
N LEU A 271 -16.60 4.94 15.28
CA LEU A 271 -17.03 4.20 14.08
C LEU A 271 -16.02 3.16 13.62
N CYS A 272 -14.74 3.37 13.89
CA CYS A 272 -13.69 2.39 13.60
C CYS A 272 -13.67 1.25 14.62
N GLY A 273 -14.11 1.46 15.86
CA GLY A 273 -13.92 0.52 16.96
C GLY A 273 -12.60 0.71 17.69
N GLY A 274 -12.08 -0.33 18.34
CA GLY A 274 -10.91 -0.25 19.23
C GLY A 274 -9.54 -0.07 18.54
N ASP A 275 -8.53 0.31 19.33
CA ASP A 275 -7.12 0.16 18.97
C ASP A 275 -6.79 -1.33 19.21
N ASP A 276 -7.17 -2.21 18.28
CA ASP A 276 -6.99 -3.66 18.46
C ASP A 276 -5.50 -4.06 18.29
N ASP A 277 -4.61 -3.41 19.02
CA ASP A 277 -3.16 -3.71 19.04
C ASP A 277 -2.89 -5.14 19.53
N ALA A 278 -3.85 -5.75 20.23
CA ALA A 278 -3.89 -7.19 20.49
C ALA A 278 -4.73 -7.90 19.42
N ALA A 279 -4.12 -8.21 18.28
CA ALA A 279 -4.75 -8.96 17.21
C ALA A 279 -5.17 -10.37 17.69
N GLY A 280 -6.46 -10.68 17.51
CA GLY A 280 -6.94 -12.06 17.42
C GLY A 280 -6.69 -12.64 16.02
N GLN A 281 -7.06 -13.90 15.82
CA GLN A 281 -7.02 -14.59 14.52
C GLN A 281 -7.81 -13.80 13.46
N PHE A 282 -7.35 -13.78 12.21
CA PHE A 282 -8.12 -13.24 11.10
C PHE A 282 -9.48 -13.92 11.00
N PHE A 283 -10.49 -13.15 10.62
CA PHE A 283 -11.75 -13.71 10.14
C PHE A 283 -11.59 -14.25 8.71
N PRO A 284 -12.52 -15.11 8.24
CA PRO A 284 -12.37 -15.81 6.97
C PRO A 284 -12.06 -14.92 5.76
N GLU A 285 -12.69 -13.74 5.65
CA GLU A 285 -12.49 -12.84 4.51
C GLU A 285 -11.06 -12.24 4.51
N ALA A 286 -10.58 -11.79 5.66
CA ALA A 286 -9.22 -11.25 5.80
C ALA A 286 -8.14 -12.33 5.60
N ALA A 287 -8.38 -13.55 6.10
CA ALA A 287 -7.51 -14.69 5.85
C ALA A 287 -7.46 -15.05 4.36
N GLN A 288 -8.60 -15.01 3.66
CA GLN A 288 -8.65 -15.24 2.22
C GLN A 288 -7.86 -14.18 1.45
N VAL A 289 -8.01 -12.89 1.79
CA VAL A 289 -7.23 -11.82 1.15
C VAL A 289 -5.73 -12.01 1.40
N ALA A 290 -5.32 -12.32 2.64
CA ALA A 290 -3.92 -12.56 2.97
C ALA A 290 -3.34 -13.75 2.19
N TYR A 291 -4.10 -14.85 2.07
CA TYR A 291 -3.73 -16.00 1.25
C TYR A 291 -3.57 -15.61 -0.23
N GLN A 292 -4.54 -14.88 -0.78
CA GLN A 292 -4.56 -14.46 -2.18
C GLN A 292 -3.40 -13.51 -2.53
N MET A 293 -2.97 -12.65 -1.60
CA MET A 293 -1.76 -11.83 -1.82
C MET A 293 -0.51 -12.70 -2.02
N TRP A 294 -0.41 -13.83 -1.32
CA TRP A 294 0.71 -14.77 -1.49
C TRP A 294 0.57 -15.62 -2.75
N GLU A 295 -0.66 -16.01 -3.12
CA GLU A 295 -0.94 -16.69 -4.39
C GLU A 295 -0.57 -15.81 -5.58
N LEU A 296 -1.05 -14.56 -5.63
CA LEU A 296 -0.69 -13.60 -6.67
C LEU A 296 0.82 -13.42 -6.77
N SER A 297 1.51 -13.25 -5.63
CA SER A 297 2.98 -13.16 -5.58
C SER A 297 3.69 -14.41 -6.16
N ALA A 298 3.07 -15.59 -6.02
CA ALA A 298 3.64 -16.86 -6.47
C ALA A 298 3.42 -17.12 -7.97
N VAL A 299 2.26 -16.73 -8.51
CA VAL A 299 1.85 -17.07 -9.88
C VAL A 299 2.00 -15.93 -10.89
N ALA A 300 2.02 -14.66 -10.44
CA ALA A 300 2.09 -13.51 -11.32
C ALA A 300 3.40 -13.50 -12.14
N ARG A 301 3.26 -13.47 -13.46
CA ARG A 301 4.38 -13.26 -14.38
C ARG A 301 4.66 -11.77 -14.51
N VAL A 302 5.48 -11.24 -13.61
CA VAL A 302 5.88 -9.83 -13.63
C VAL A 302 7.16 -9.65 -14.44
N GLU A 303 7.08 -8.89 -15.52
CA GLU A 303 8.27 -8.43 -16.24
C GLU A 303 8.92 -7.26 -15.48
N LEU A 304 10.18 -7.41 -15.06
CA LEU A 304 10.92 -6.38 -14.36
C LEU A 304 11.60 -5.44 -15.38
N LYS A 305 11.35 -4.14 -15.25
CA LYS A 305 11.88 -3.11 -16.14
C LYS A 305 12.50 -1.96 -15.35
N GLY A 306 13.74 -1.62 -15.69
CA GLY A 306 14.35 -0.36 -15.31
C GLY A 306 13.76 0.83 -16.07
N THR A 307 14.13 2.02 -15.66
CA THR A 307 13.78 3.30 -16.31
C THR A 307 14.95 3.88 -17.11
N VAL A 308 16.18 3.46 -16.82
CA VAL A 308 17.37 3.80 -17.59
C VAL A 308 17.68 2.66 -18.55
N HIS A 309 17.87 3.00 -19.83
CA HIS A 309 18.18 2.04 -20.89
C HIS A 309 19.48 2.42 -21.62
N PRO A 310 20.14 1.47 -22.30
CA PRO A 310 21.26 1.79 -23.18
C PRO A 310 20.84 2.81 -24.25
N ALA A 311 21.61 3.89 -24.40
CA ALA A 311 21.39 4.85 -25.48
C ALA A 311 21.69 4.20 -26.84
N GLY A 312 20.80 4.37 -27.83
CA GLY A 312 20.92 3.75 -29.16
C GLY A 312 22.13 4.25 -29.96
N ASP A 313 22.31 5.56 -30.08
CA ASP A 313 23.43 6.19 -30.79
C ASP A 313 24.63 6.46 -29.87
N PHE A 314 25.01 5.46 -29.07
CA PHE A 314 26.05 5.63 -28.05
C PHE A 314 27.44 5.83 -28.65
N ASN A 315 28.06 6.96 -28.31
CA ASN A 315 29.42 7.32 -28.72
C ASN A 315 30.25 7.72 -27.47
N PRO A 316 31.08 6.80 -26.93
CA PRO A 316 31.84 7.07 -25.72
C PRO A 316 32.91 8.16 -25.91
N ASP A 317 33.45 8.35 -27.12
CA ASP A 317 34.39 9.43 -27.42
C ASP A 317 33.73 10.80 -27.30
N ALA A 318 32.51 10.93 -27.83
CA ALA A 318 31.73 12.15 -27.77
C ALA A 318 31.34 12.47 -26.33
N ASP A 319 30.82 11.49 -25.59
CA ASP A 319 30.44 11.65 -24.19
C ASP A 319 31.66 12.01 -23.31
N ALA A 320 32.80 11.33 -23.49
CA ALA A 320 34.02 11.63 -22.74
C ALA A 320 34.52 13.07 -23.01
N LYS A 321 34.48 13.54 -24.26
CA LYS A 321 34.83 14.92 -24.62
C LYS A 321 33.86 15.93 -24.03
N ALA A 322 32.55 15.65 -24.08
CA ALA A 322 31.53 16.51 -23.52
C ALA A 322 31.66 16.64 -22.00
N LEU A 323 31.83 15.52 -21.29
CA LEU A 323 32.09 15.52 -19.84
C LEU A 323 33.39 16.29 -19.50
N ARG A 324 34.46 16.10 -20.26
CA ARG A 324 35.71 16.85 -20.04
C ARG A 324 35.51 18.34 -20.22
N LYS A 325 34.74 18.75 -21.23
CA LYS A 325 34.42 20.15 -21.52
C LYS A 325 33.55 20.75 -20.41
N ALA A 326 32.55 20.01 -19.93
CA ALA A 326 31.66 20.42 -18.86
C ALA A 326 32.40 20.69 -17.53
N MET A 327 33.50 19.98 -17.30
CA MET A 327 34.38 20.11 -16.13
C MET A 327 35.63 20.97 -16.41
N LYS A 328 35.63 21.82 -17.44
CA LYS A 328 36.80 22.65 -17.80
C LYS A 328 36.52 24.13 -17.54
N GLY A 329 37.13 24.68 -16.50
CA GLY A 329 37.09 26.11 -16.24
C GLY A 329 37.02 26.40 -14.75
N LEU A 330 36.56 27.60 -14.40
CA LEU A 330 36.29 27.99 -13.00
C LEU A 330 34.89 27.55 -12.51
N GLY A 331 34.04 27.04 -13.41
CA GLY A 331 32.72 26.51 -13.09
C GLY A 331 32.48 25.17 -13.77
N THR A 332 31.46 24.46 -13.29
CA THR A 332 31.02 23.16 -13.78
C THR A 332 29.72 23.33 -14.55
N ASP A 333 29.57 22.63 -15.68
CA ASP A 333 28.30 22.50 -16.38
C ASP A 333 27.60 21.23 -15.89
N GLU A 334 26.85 21.35 -14.78
CA GLU A 334 26.14 20.21 -14.19
C GLU A 334 25.07 19.65 -15.12
N ASP A 335 24.45 20.49 -15.96
CA ASP A 335 23.40 20.09 -16.88
C ASP A 335 23.91 19.07 -17.90
N THR A 336 25.04 19.36 -18.55
CA THR A 336 25.67 18.40 -19.48
C THR A 336 26.04 17.09 -18.77
N ILE A 337 26.56 17.18 -17.54
CA ILE A 337 26.92 15.98 -16.76
C ILE A 337 25.69 15.13 -16.45
N ILE A 338 24.62 15.75 -15.97
CA ILE A 338 23.35 15.09 -15.65
C ILE A 338 22.79 14.44 -16.90
N ASP A 339 22.66 15.20 -17.99
CA ASP A 339 22.02 14.77 -19.23
C ASP A 339 22.72 13.57 -19.89
N ILE A 340 24.05 13.50 -19.76
CA ILE A 340 24.83 12.34 -20.22
C ILE A 340 24.71 11.19 -19.22
N VAL A 341 25.08 11.39 -17.96
CA VAL A 341 25.23 10.27 -17.01
C VAL A 341 23.89 9.57 -16.76
N THR A 342 22.81 10.32 -16.58
CA THR A 342 21.49 9.74 -16.27
C THR A 342 20.85 9.01 -17.45
N ARG A 343 21.26 9.28 -18.69
CA ARG A 343 20.71 8.68 -19.93
C ARG A 343 21.65 7.68 -20.60
N ARG A 344 22.53 7.06 -19.84
CA ARG A 344 23.42 5.98 -20.28
C ARG A 344 23.28 4.81 -19.31
N SER A 345 23.24 3.59 -19.83
CA SER A 345 23.27 2.41 -18.96
C SER A 345 24.60 2.32 -18.20
N ASN A 346 24.63 1.57 -17.11
CA ASN A 346 25.84 1.42 -16.30
C ASN A 346 27.01 0.90 -17.14
N ALA A 347 26.75 -0.08 -18.02
CA ALA A 347 27.74 -0.61 -18.95
C ALA A 347 28.34 0.48 -19.86
N GLN A 348 27.47 1.35 -20.42
CA GLN A 348 27.92 2.50 -21.21
C GLN A 348 28.74 3.49 -20.37
N ARG A 349 28.33 3.76 -19.12
CA ARG A 349 29.11 4.60 -18.20
C ARG A 349 30.50 4.04 -17.93
N GLN A 350 30.65 2.71 -17.81
CA GLN A 350 31.97 2.08 -17.68
C GLN A 350 32.84 2.28 -18.94
N GLN A 351 32.24 2.20 -20.13
CA GLN A 351 32.94 2.47 -21.38
C GLN A 351 33.35 3.96 -21.52
N ILE A 352 32.51 4.89 -21.06
CA ILE A 352 32.85 6.31 -20.96
C ILE A 352 34.07 6.50 -20.03
N ARG A 353 34.09 5.85 -18.86
CA ARG A 353 35.22 5.95 -17.91
C ARG A 353 36.54 5.49 -18.55
N GLN A 354 36.53 4.36 -19.26
CA GLN A 354 37.71 3.85 -19.95
C GLN A 354 38.19 4.80 -21.05
N THR A 355 37.25 5.29 -21.87
CA THR A 355 37.53 6.21 -22.99
C THR A 355 38.05 7.55 -22.50
N PHE A 356 37.47 8.10 -21.43
CA PHE A 356 37.94 9.33 -20.79
C PHE A 356 39.38 9.20 -20.29
N LYS A 357 39.71 8.08 -19.63
CA LYS A 357 41.07 7.81 -19.16
C LYS A 357 42.06 7.65 -20.31
N SER A 358 41.66 6.99 -21.39
CA SER A 358 42.50 6.84 -22.59
C SER A 358 42.78 8.19 -23.28
N HIS A 359 41.76 9.04 -23.44
CA HIS A 359 41.90 10.32 -24.14
C HIS A 359 42.66 11.39 -23.35
N PHE A 360 42.45 11.44 -22.04
CA PHE A 360 42.92 12.56 -21.23
C PHE A 360 43.99 12.17 -20.21
N GLY A 361 44.24 10.88 -20.00
CA GLY A 361 45.16 10.39 -18.96
C GLY A 361 44.68 10.69 -17.54
N ARG A 362 43.38 11.00 -17.35
CA ARG A 362 42.77 11.41 -16.08
C ARG A 362 41.69 10.42 -15.67
N ASP A 363 41.45 10.32 -14.37
CA ASP A 363 40.36 9.50 -13.84
C ASP A 363 39.05 10.30 -13.79
N LEU A 364 38.03 9.83 -14.51
CA LEU A 364 36.73 10.50 -14.59
C LEU A 364 36.03 10.58 -13.22
N MET A 365 36.20 9.57 -12.35
CA MET A 365 35.59 9.59 -11.02
C MET A 365 36.23 10.65 -10.12
N ALA A 366 37.56 10.81 -10.22
CA ALA A 366 38.29 11.86 -9.51
C ALA A 366 37.87 13.26 -9.97
N ASP A 367 37.79 13.48 -11.29
CA ASP A 367 37.36 14.76 -11.86
C ASP A 367 35.90 15.08 -11.47
N LEU A 368 34.96 14.13 -11.60
CA LEU A 368 33.57 14.35 -11.17
C LEU A 368 33.46 14.64 -9.67
N LYS A 369 34.30 14.00 -8.84
CA LYS A 369 34.31 14.21 -7.38
C LYS A 369 34.85 15.59 -6.99
N SER A 370 35.76 16.18 -7.78
CA SER A 370 36.25 17.54 -7.53
C SER A 370 35.29 18.62 -8.02
N GLU A 371 34.56 18.35 -9.10
CA GLU A 371 33.73 19.34 -9.80
C GLU A 371 32.29 19.40 -9.27
N LEU A 372 31.81 18.32 -8.65
CA LEU A 372 30.47 18.25 -8.07
C LEU A 372 30.52 18.22 -6.55
N SER A 373 29.46 18.70 -5.90
CA SER A 373 29.28 18.62 -4.45
C SER A 373 27.88 18.17 -4.04
N GLY A 374 27.65 17.98 -2.74
CA GLY A 374 26.34 17.66 -2.16
C GLY A 374 25.72 16.36 -2.66
N ASP A 375 24.39 16.32 -2.70
CA ASP A 375 23.60 15.14 -3.07
C ASP A 375 23.71 14.81 -4.56
N LEU A 376 23.89 15.83 -5.41
CA LEU A 376 24.18 15.64 -6.83
C LEU A 376 25.47 14.84 -7.03
N ALA A 377 26.57 15.21 -6.35
CA ALA A 377 27.82 14.46 -6.45
C ALA A 377 27.64 13.01 -6.00
N ARG A 378 26.87 12.79 -4.92
CA ARG A 378 26.57 11.43 -4.42
C ARG A 378 25.83 10.60 -5.47
N LEU A 379 24.84 11.20 -6.12
CA LEU A 379 24.02 10.57 -7.14
C LEU A 379 24.84 10.24 -8.39
N ILE A 380 25.51 11.24 -8.98
CA ILE A 380 26.30 11.08 -10.21
C ILE A 380 27.46 10.09 -10.00
N LEU A 381 28.23 10.23 -8.92
CA LEU A 381 29.30 9.26 -8.63
C LEU A 381 28.73 7.87 -8.37
N GLY A 382 27.54 7.76 -7.78
CA GLY A 382 26.88 6.48 -7.58
C GLY A 382 26.50 5.79 -8.89
N LEU A 383 25.89 6.52 -9.83
CA LEU A 383 25.54 6.01 -11.16
C LEU A 383 26.74 5.53 -11.98
N MET A 384 27.91 6.14 -11.76
CA MET A 384 29.15 5.82 -12.46
C MET A 384 29.87 4.58 -11.90
N MET A 385 29.48 4.09 -10.72
CA MET A 385 30.05 2.88 -10.13
C MET A 385 29.40 1.62 -10.73
N PRO A 386 30.16 0.53 -10.98
CA PRO A 386 29.56 -0.75 -11.29
C PRO A 386 28.63 -1.21 -10.15
N PRO A 387 27.53 -1.95 -10.42
CA PRO A 387 26.50 -2.25 -9.42
C PRO A 387 27.04 -2.89 -8.13
N ALA A 388 27.89 -3.92 -8.25
CA ALA A 388 28.46 -4.61 -7.10
C ALA A 388 29.34 -3.70 -6.21
N HIS A 389 30.17 -2.85 -6.83
CA HIS A 389 30.99 -1.88 -6.11
C HIS A 389 30.14 -0.77 -5.47
N TYR A 390 29.03 -0.37 -6.11
CA TYR A 390 28.12 0.60 -5.51
C TYR A 390 27.54 0.06 -4.20
N ASP A 391 27.02 -1.16 -4.21
CA ASP A 391 26.47 -1.82 -3.02
C ASP A 391 27.53 -2.10 -1.97
N ALA A 392 28.72 -2.56 -2.36
CA ALA A 392 29.86 -2.73 -1.44
C ALA A 392 30.20 -1.41 -0.72
N LYS A 393 30.19 -0.28 -1.45
CA LYS A 393 30.39 1.05 -0.87
C LYS A 393 29.25 1.48 0.05
N GLN A 394 28.00 1.16 -0.26
CA GLN A 394 26.88 1.47 0.64
C GLN A 394 26.98 0.66 1.93
N LEU A 395 27.30 -0.64 1.85
CA LEU A 395 27.54 -1.50 3.02
C LEU A 395 28.71 -0.99 3.85
N LYS A 396 29.83 -0.60 3.21
CA LYS A 396 30.99 -0.05 3.92
C LYS A 396 30.62 1.22 4.68
N LYS A 397 29.85 2.11 4.05
CA LYS A 397 29.39 3.36 4.67
C LYS A 397 28.41 3.13 5.81
N ALA A 398 27.56 2.11 5.70
CA ALA A 398 26.63 1.75 6.76
C ALA A 398 27.33 1.23 8.02
N MET A 399 28.55 0.70 7.89
CA MET A 399 29.40 0.21 8.98
C MET A 399 30.58 1.14 9.29
N GLU A 400 30.57 2.38 8.78
CA GLU A 400 31.68 3.32 8.95
C GLU A 400 31.31 4.42 9.92
N GLY A 401 32.12 4.56 10.97
CA GLY A 401 31.97 5.63 11.96
C GLY A 401 31.40 5.11 13.27
N ALA A 402 30.77 6.01 14.02
CA ALA A 402 30.11 5.65 15.28
C ALA A 402 28.66 5.24 15.00
N GLY A 403 28.29 4.04 15.45
CA GLY A 403 26.99 3.43 15.17
C GLY A 403 26.93 2.75 13.81
N THR A 404 25.79 2.13 13.53
CA THR A 404 25.52 1.38 12.30
C THR A 404 24.30 1.99 11.61
N ASP A 405 24.25 1.96 10.28
CA ASP A 405 23.03 2.23 9.51
C ASP A 405 22.32 0.90 9.23
N GLU A 406 21.58 0.39 10.21
CA GLU A 406 20.91 -0.92 10.15
C GLU A 406 19.92 -0.95 8.98
N LYS A 407 19.26 0.18 8.68
CA LYS A 407 18.30 0.30 7.58
C LYS A 407 18.94 0.07 6.21
N ALA A 408 20.16 0.56 6.00
CA ALA A 408 20.91 0.32 4.76
C ALA A 408 21.39 -1.14 4.66
N LEU A 409 21.89 -1.71 5.77
CA LEU A 409 22.31 -3.12 5.81
C LEU A 409 21.16 -4.06 5.48
N ILE A 410 20.00 -3.86 6.13
CA ILE A 410 18.78 -4.64 5.92
C ILE A 410 18.29 -4.51 4.48
N GLU A 411 18.21 -3.28 3.95
CA GLU A 411 17.77 -3.05 2.58
C GLU A 411 18.61 -3.82 1.56
N ILE A 412 19.94 -3.80 1.69
CA ILE A 412 20.82 -4.45 0.74
C ILE A 412 20.78 -5.97 0.90
N LEU A 413 21.00 -6.47 2.11
CA LEU A 413 21.18 -7.91 2.31
C LEU A 413 19.87 -8.71 2.22
N ALA A 414 18.71 -8.09 2.47
CA ALA A 414 17.42 -8.75 2.32
C ALA A 414 16.85 -8.73 0.88
N THR A 415 17.43 -7.94 -0.03
CA THR A 415 16.88 -7.74 -1.38
C THR A 415 17.74 -8.25 -2.53
N ARG A 416 19.05 -8.34 -2.33
CA ARG A 416 19.99 -8.84 -3.36
C ARG A 416 19.88 -10.35 -3.51
N THR A 417 20.01 -10.81 -4.74
CA THR A 417 20.07 -12.22 -5.14
C THR A 417 21.42 -12.83 -4.78
N ASN A 418 21.53 -14.16 -4.84
CA ASN A 418 22.81 -14.83 -4.59
C ASN A 418 23.92 -14.35 -5.53
N ALA A 419 23.62 -14.16 -6.82
CA ALA A 419 24.60 -13.67 -7.79
C ALA A 419 25.08 -12.26 -7.45
N GLU A 420 24.17 -11.36 -7.09
CA GLU A 420 24.51 -10.00 -6.65
C GLU A 420 25.33 -10.03 -5.34
N ILE A 421 24.94 -10.83 -4.35
CA ILE A 421 25.67 -10.96 -3.08
C ILE A 421 27.11 -11.48 -3.29
N ARG A 422 27.30 -12.49 -4.17
CA ARG A 422 28.65 -12.98 -4.50
C ARG A 422 29.51 -11.90 -5.15
N ALA A 423 28.94 -11.17 -6.11
CA ALA A 423 29.62 -10.04 -6.74
C ALA A 423 29.95 -8.92 -5.74
N ILE A 424 29.04 -8.63 -4.80
CA ILE A 424 29.27 -7.67 -3.71
C ILE A 424 30.42 -8.14 -2.81
N ASN A 425 30.46 -9.43 -2.44
CA ASN A 425 31.53 -9.98 -1.60
C ASN A 425 32.90 -9.83 -2.27
N GLU A 426 32.98 -10.08 -3.58
CA GLU A 426 34.20 -9.89 -4.37
C GLU A 426 34.60 -8.41 -4.43
N ALA A 427 33.66 -7.53 -4.80
CA ALA A 427 33.90 -6.08 -4.88
C ALA A 427 34.30 -5.48 -3.53
N TYR A 428 33.67 -5.92 -2.43
CA TYR A 428 34.00 -5.45 -1.08
C TYR A 428 35.41 -5.86 -0.66
N LYS A 429 35.81 -7.10 -0.98
CA LYS A 429 37.16 -7.59 -0.70
C LYS A 429 38.21 -6.87 -1.55
N GLU A 430 37.91 -6.57 -2.80
CA GLU A 430 38.76 -5.79 -3.69
C GLU A 430 38.95 -4.36 -3.18
N ASP A 431 37.85 -3.65 -2.89
CA ASP A 431 37.85 -2.23 -2.54
C ASP A 431 38.38 -1.95 -1.13
N TYR A 432 38.18 -2.88 -0.18
CA TYR A 432 38.46 -2.64 1.25
C TYR A 432 39.41 -3.65 1.89
N HIS A 433 39.89 -4.63 1.13
CA HIS A 433 40.84 -5.66 1.61
C HIS A 433 40.39 -6.39 2.88
N LYS A 434 39.07 -6.53 3.06
CA LYS A 434 38.40 -7.21 4.18
C LYS A 434 37.20 -7.97 3.64
N SER A 435 36.86 -9.13 4.20
CA SER A 435 35.62 -9.82 3.79
C SER A 435 34.39 -9.05 4.32
N LEU A 436 33.26 -9.16 3.61
CA LEU A 436 32.01 -8.57 4.08
C LEU A 436 31.55 -9.21 5.40
N GLU A 437 31.75 -10.51 5.57
CA GLU A 437 31.45 -11.23 6.82
C GLU A 437 32.26 -10.68 8.00
N ASP A 438 33.55 -10.45 7.83
CA ASP A 438 34.41 -9.88 8.89
C ASP A 438 34.01 -8.44 9.20
N ALA A 439 33.60 -7.67 8.18
CA ALA A 439 33.12 -6.30 8.36
C ALA A 439 31.84 -6.27 9.18
N LEU A 440 30.82 -7.03 8.77
CA LEU A 440 29.57 -7.22 9.53
C LEU A 440 29.84 -7.71 10.94
N SER A 441 30.78 -8.65 11.07
CA SER A 441 31.16 -9.22 12.37
C SER A 441 31.79 -8.23 13.33
N SER A 442 32.43 -7.18 12.82
CA SER A 442 33.09 -6.15 13.62
C SER A 442 32.15 -5.05 14.05
N ASP A 443 31.11 -4.78 13.26
CA ASP A 443 30.22 -3.63 13.44
C ASP A 443 28.88 -4.01 14.10
N THR A 444 28.44 -5.25 13.94
CA THR A 444 27.17 -5.74 14.47
C THR A 444 27.36 -6.85 15.50
N SER A 445 26.32 -7.17 16.27
CA SER A 445 26.34 -8.27 17.25
C SER A 445 25.00 -8.98 17.39
N GLY A 446 24.94 -10.01 18.23
CA GLY A 446 23.69 -10.71 18.56
C GLY A 446 23.02 -11.42 17.39
N HIS A 447 21.70 -11.54 17.45
CA HIS A 447 20.87 -12.16 16.41
C HIS A 447 20.93 -11.38 15.09
N PHE A 448 20.99 -10.05 15.17
CA PHE A 448 21.08 -9.20 13.98
C PHE A 448 22.31 -9.54 13.14
N LYS A 449 23.50 -9.62 13.77
CA LYS A 449 24.74 -10.09 13.11
C LYS A 449 24.57 -11.44 12.42
N ARG A 450 23.98 -12.42 13.12
CA ARG A 450 23.80 -13.78 12.58
C ARG A 450 22.94 -13.79 11.31
N ILE A 451 21.86 -13.01 11.32
CA ILE A 451 20.97 -12.89 10.17
C ILE A 451 21.69 -12.23 8.99
N LEU A 452 22.37 -11.09 9.23
CA LEU A 452 23.09 -10.38 8.17
C LEU A 452 24.20 -11.24 7.54
N ILE A 453 24.97 -11.96 8.36
CA ILE A 453 26.00 -12.89 7.86
C ILE A 453 25.37 -14.00 7.03
N SER A 454 24.26 -14.59 7.49
CA SER A 454 23.57 -15.65 6.75
C SER A 454 23.13 -15.17 5.36
N LEU A 455 22.56 -13.97 5.25
CA LEU A 455 22.17 -13.36 3.98
C LEU A 455 23.40 -13.02 3.11
N ALA A 456 24.47 -12.50 3.71
CA ALA A 456 25.71 -12.13 3.02
C ALA A 456 26.48 -13.33 2.45
N THR A 457 26.12 -14.57 2.79
CA THR A 457 26.73 -15.76 2.17
C THR A 457 26.36 -15.91 0.69
N GLY A 458 25.20 -15.38 0.25
CA GLY A 458 24.71 -15.59 -1.12
C GLY A 458 24.51 -17.07 -1.46
N ASN A 459 24.08 -17.86 -0.46
CA ASN A 459 23.85 -19.29 -0.56
C ASN A 459 22.40 -19.68 -0.20
N ARG A 460 21.44 -18.84 -0.58
CA ARG A 460 20.02 -19.18 -0.49
C ARG A 460 19.68 -20.29 -1.50
N GLU A 461 18.81 -21.21 -1.13
CA GLU A 461 18.25 -22.21 -2.04
C GLU A 461 17.55 -21.52 -3.23
N GLU A 462 17.75 -22.02 -4.46
CA GLU A 462 17.14 -21.46 -5.69
C GLU A 462 16.13 -22.41 -6.35
N GLY A 463 15.89 -23.58 -5.73
CA GLY A 463 14.94 -24.58 -6.21
C GLY A 463 13.47 -24.14 -6.09
N GLY A 464 12.59 -24.91 -6.73
CA GLY A 464 11.14 -24.71 -6.66
C GLY A 464 10.52 -25.04 -5.30
N GLU A 465 9.20 -24.95 -5.21
CA GLU A 465 8.48 -25.29 -3.98
C GLU A 465 8.49 -26.81 -3.68
N ASP A 466 8.68 -27.15 -2.40
CA ASP A 466 8.34 -28.45 -1.82
C ASP A 466 7.14 -28.28 -0.88
N ARG A 467 6.00 -28.89 -1.20
CA ARG A 467 4.76 -28.71 -0.42
C ARG A 467 4.83 -29.34 0.97
N THR A 468 5.47 -30.50 1.10
CA THR A 468 5.57 -31.21 2.38
C THR A 468 6.46 -30.43 3.33
N ARG A 469 7.65 -30.02 2.85
CA ARG A 469 8.58 -29.20 3.63
C ARG A 469 7.98 -27.83 3.94
N ALA A 470 7.16 -27.27 3.06
CA ALA A 470 6.53 -25.98 3.31
C ALA A 470 5.53 -26.04 4.48
N GLN A 471 4.78 -27.14 4.60
CA GLN A 471 3.90 -27.37 5.75
C GLN A 471 4.68 -27.55 7.05
N GLU A 472 5.84 -28.21 7.00
CA GLU A 472 6.73 -28.34 8.16
C GLU A 472 7.33 -27.00 8.57
N ASP A 473 7.85 -26.23 7.62
CA ASP A 473 8.39 -24.88 7.86
C ASP A 473 7.30 -23.92 8.36
N ALA A 474 6.06 -24.03 7.87
CA ALA A 474 4.91 -23.27 8.36
C ALA A 474 4.54 -23.62 9.80
N LYS A 475 4.64 -24.89 10.21
CA LYS A 475 4.48 -25.30 11.62
C LYS A 475 5.53 -24.66 12.51
N VAL A 476 6.79 -24.59 12.07
CA VAL A 476 7.85 -23.90 12.82
C VAL A 476 7.51 -22.43 13.02
N ALA A 477 7.00 -21.75 12.00
CA ALA A 477 6.55 -20.37 12.12
C ALA A 477 5.33 -20.24 13.04
N ALA A 478 4.41 -21.21 13.03
CA ALA A 478 3.23 -21.23 13.90
C ALA A 478 3.62 -21.45 15.38
N GLU A 479 4.60 -22.30 15.67
CA GLU A 479 5.15 -22.48 17.02
C GLU A 479 5.65 -21.15 17.62
N ILE A 480 6.03 -20.16 16.80
CA ILE A 480 6.45 -18.83 17.27
C ILE A 480 5.30 -18.03 17.88
N LEU A 481 4.06 -18.28 17.45
CA LEU A 481 2.87 -17.65 18.03
C LEU A 481 2.55 -18.15 19.44
N GLU A 482 3.03 -19.35 19.81
CA GLU A 482 2.68 -20.04 21.05
C GLU A 482 3.69 -19.79 22.19
N ILE A 483 4.73 -18.97 21.97
CA ILE A 483 5.88 -18.79 22.89
C ILE A 483 5.55 -17.87 24.10
N ALA A 484 4.29 -17.72 24.51
CA ALA A 484 3.96 -16.92 25.69
C ALA A 484 4.43 -17.59 27.01
N ASP A 485 4.51 -18.93 27.06
CA ASP A 485 4.74 -19.72 28.29
C ASP A 485 5.92 -20.72 28.23
N THR A 486 6.81 -20.64 27.23
CA THR A 486 7.93 -21.59 27.07
C THR A 486 9.23 -21.15 27.76
N SER A 487 10.09 -22.12 28.10
CA SER A 487 11.39 -21.87 28.72
C SER A 487 12.33 -21.09 27.79
N SER A 488 13.24 -20.28 28.35
CA SER A 488 14.13 -19.39 27.56
C SER A 488 15.06 -20.12 26.59
N GLY A 489 15.39 -21.39 26.87
CA GLY A 489 16.22 -22.23 25.98
C GLY A 489 15.48 -22.66 24.72
N ASP A 490 14.21 -23.06 24.86
CA ASP A 490 13.38 -23.52 23.74
C ASP A 490 13.06 -22.38 22.76
N LYS A 491 12.83 -21.17 23.29
CA LYS A 491 12.63 -19.94 22.51
C LYS A 491 13.82 -19.64 21.58
N THR A 492 15.04 -19.72 22.10
CA THR A 492 16.26 -19.41 21.32
C THR A 492 16.50 -20.43 20.19
N SER A 493 16.18 -21.71 20.44
CA SER A 493 16.27 -22.78 19.44
C SER A 493 15.26 -22.57 18.31
N LEU A 494 14.03 -22.21 18.66
CA LEU A 494 12.95 -21.96 17.69
C LEU A 494 13.25 -20.73 16.81
N GLU A 495 13.73 -19.64 17.40
CA GLU A 495 14.18 -18.45 16.66
C GLU A 495 15.29 -18.78 15.65
N THR A 496 16.20 -19.71 15.99
CA THR A 496 17.27 -20.14 15.08
C THR A 496 16.74 -20.97 13.91
N ARG A 497 15.75 -21.84 14.15
CA ARG A 497 15.05 -22.59 13.08
C ARG A 497 14.33 -21.62 12.13
N PHE A 498 13.60 -20.67 12.68
CA PHE A 498 12.89 -19.65 11.91
C PHE A 498 13.83 -18.77 11.08
N MET A 499 14.92 -18.31 11.69
CA MET A 499 15.99 -17.60 10.99
C MET A 499 16.50 -18.41 9.80
N THR A 500 16.78 -19.70 10.01
CA THR A 500 17.29 -20.58 8.94
C THR A 500 16.29 -20.68 7.80
N ILE A 501 15.00 -20.83 8.09
CA ILE A 501 13.94 -20.87 7.07
C ILE A 501 13.94 -19.56 6.26
N LEU A 502 13.82 -18.40 6.91
CA LEU A 502 13.75 -17.11 6.21
C LEU A 502 15.03 -16.74 5.45
N CYS A 503 16.20 -17.14 5.94
CA CYS A 503 17.47 -16.77 5.32
C CYS A 503 17.92 -17.74 4.22
N THR A 504 17.53 -19.01 4.27
CA THR A 504 18.06 -20.04 3.35
C THR A 504 17.04 -20.59 2.36
N ARG A 505 15.73 -20.58 2.63
CA ARG A 505 14.74 -21.10 1.66
C ARG A 505 14.63 -20.22 0.42
N SER A 506 14.30 -20.86 -0.70
CA SER A 506 14.02 -20.15 -1.95
C SER A 506 12.79 -19.27 -1.81
N TYR A 507 12.72 -18.21 -2.60
CA TYR A 507 11.56 -17.30 -2.56
C TYR A 507 10.28 -18.02 -2.99
N GLN A 508 10.36 -18.93 -3.96
CA GLN A 508 9.22 -19.76 -4.38
C GLN A 508 8.70 -20.62 -3.23
N HIS A 509 9.61 -21.26 -2.49
CA HIS A 509 9.23 -22.07 -1.34
C HIS A 509 8.67 -21.23 -0.18
N LEU A 510 9.28 -20.07 0.13
CA LEU A 510 8.79 -19.19 1.19
C LEU A 510 7.36 -18.69 0.93
N ARG A 511 6.98 -18.40 -0.31
CA ARG A 511 5.58 -18.04 -0.63
C ARG A 511 4.62 -19.17 -0.26
N ARG A 512 4.97 -20.42 -0.57
CA ARG A 512 4.18 -21.59 -0.17
C ARG A 512 4.14 -21.76 1.35
N VAL A 513 5.26 -21.56 2.05
CA VAL A 513 5.30 -21.59 3.52
C VAL A 513 4.30 -20.59 4.10
N PHE A 514 4.26 -19.36 3.58
CA PHE A 514 3.36 -18.33 4.10
C PHE A 514 1.90 -18.57 3.75
N GLN A 515 1.61 -19.18 2.60
CA GLN A 515 0.27 -19.67 2.27
C GLN A 515 -0.24 -20.73 3.25
N GLU A 516 0.59 -21.74 3.54
CA GLU A 516 0.24 -22.79 4.50
C GLU A 516 0.15 -22.22 5.91
N PHE A 517 1.00 -21.25 6.28
CA PHE A 517 0.93 -20.54 7.55
C PHE A 517 -0.42 -19.83 7.74
N VAL A 518 -0.91 -19.11 6.73
CA VAL A 518 -2.23 -18.45 6.78
C VAL A 518 -3.34 -19.48 6.95
N LYS A 519 -3.33 -20.58 6.17
CA LYS A 519 -4.32 -21.67 6.28
C LYS A 519 -4.35 -22.31 7.67
N MET A 520 -3.19 -22.46 8.31
CA MET A 520 -3.06 -23.17 9.59
C MET A 520 -3.39 -22.31 10.79
N THR A 521 -3.06 -21.01 10.72
CA THR A 521 -3.07 -20.14 11.90
C THR A 521 -4.12 -19.03 11.83
N ASN A 522 -4.62 -18.73 10.63
CA ASN A 522 -5.40 -17.51 10.33
C ASN A 522 -4.63 -16.23 10.72
N TYR A 523 -3.30 -16.21 10.63
CA TYR A 523 -2.48 -15.01 10.77
C TYR A 523 -1.59 -14.83 9.53
N ASP A 524 -1.16 -13.59 9.27
CA ASP A 524 -0.11 -13.30 8.29
C ASP A 524 1.26 -13.28 8.99
N VAL A 525 2.26 -13.86 8.34
CA VAL A 525 3.60 -14.03 8.93
C VAL A 525 4.26 -12.70 9.27
N GLU A 526 4.02 -11.65 8.48
CA GLU A 526 4.60 -10.32 8.72
C GLU A 526 4.02 -9.73 10.01
N HIS A 527 2.72 -9.90 10.22
CA HIS A 527 2.04 -9.48 11.44
C HIS A 527 2.58 -10.24 12.66
N THR A 528 2.74 -11.55 12.54
CA THR A 528 3.33 -12.39 13.60
C THR A 528 4.73 -11.92 13.98
N ILE A 529 5.61 -11.68 13.00
CA ILE A 529 6.96 -11.16 13.25
C ILE A 529 6.89 -9.82 13.99
N LYS A 530 6.01 -8.91 13.57
CA LYS A 530 5.86 -7.58 14.20
C LYS A 530 5.36 -7.64 15.63
N LYS A 531 4.55 -8.64 15.96
CA LYS A 531 4.01 -8.86 17.31
C LYS A 531 5.03 -9.50 18.23
N GLU A 532 5.68 -10.57 17.78
CA GLU A 532 6.53 -11.41 18.62
C GLU A 532 8.00 -10.94 18.65
N MET A 533 8.42 -10.12 17.69
CA MET A 533 9.78 -9.63 17.55
C MET A 533 9.86 -8.11 17.57
N SER A 534 11.02 -7.58 17.94
CA SER A 534 11.27 -6.14 18.00
C SER A 534 12.65 -5.76 17.46
N GLY A 535 12.87 -4.45 17.27
CA GLY A 535 14.15 -3.90 16.82
C GLY A 535 14.58 -4.41 15.43
N ASP A 536 15.89 -4.47 15.21
CA ASP A 536 16.47 -4.79 13.91
C ASP A 536 16.21 -6.24 13.47
N VAL A 537 16.00 -7.15 14.41
CA VAL A 537 15.62 -8.55 14.13
C VAL A 537 14.24 -8.61 13.50
N ARG A 538 13.27 -7.87 14.05
CA ARG A 538 11.95 -7.72 13.43
C ARG A 538 12.10 -7.11 12.04
N ASP A 539 12.84 -6.02 11.93
CA ASP A 539 12.92 -5.24 10.69
C ASP A 539 13.59 -6.02 9.55
N VAL A 540 14.61 -6.83 9.83
CA VAL A 540 15.24 -7.68 8.82
C VAL A 540 14.34 -8.81 8.35
N PHE A 541 13.60 -9.46 9.25
CA PHE A 541 12.67 -10.52 8.85
C PHE A 541 11.48 -9.97 8.08
N VAL A 542 10.92 -8.84 8.49
CA VAL A 542 9.88 -8.13 7.73
C VAL A 542 10.42 -7.76 6.34
N ALA A 543 11.64 -7.24 6.22
CA ALA A 543 12.23 -6.92 4.93
C ALA A 543 12.40 -8.15 4.02
N ILE A 544 12.79 -9.31 4.56
CA ILE A 544 12.86 -10.56 3.81
C ILE A 544 11.46 -10.96 3.30
N VAL A 545 10.46 -10.96 4.18
CA VAL A 545 9.08 -11.33 3.84
C VAL A 545 8.54 -10.40 2.75
N GLN A 546 8.72 -9.08 2.89
CA GLN A 546 8.27 -8.10 1.89
C GLN A 546 9.02 -8.23 0.56
N SER A 547 10.33 -8.49 0.60
CA SER A 547 11.16 -8.77 -0.59
C SER A 547 10.71 -10.02 -1.35
N VAL A 548 10.26 -11.05 -0.63
CA VAL A 548 9.65 -12.26 -1.23
C VAL A 548 8.26 -11.94 -1.80
N LYS A 549 7.44 -11.16 -1.08
CA LYS A 549 6.05 -10.84 -1.44
C LYS A 549 5.95 -9.95 -2.68
N ASN A 550 6.53 -8.76 -2.63
CA ASN A 550 6.55 -7.81 -3.73
C ASN A 550 7.74 -6.86 -3.55
N LYS A 551 8.87 -7.21 -4.19
CA LYS A 551 10.12 -6.43 -4.10
C LYS A 551 9.99 -5.00 -4.66
N PRO A 552 9.32 -4.77 -5.82
CA PRO A 552 9.00 -3.42 -6.27
C PRO A 552 8.23 -2.60 -5.21
N LEU A 553 7.19 -3.18 -4.60
CA LEU A 553 6.41 -2.50 -3.57
C LEU A 553 7.23 -2.18 -2.32
N PHE A 554 8.13 -3.08 -1.90
CA PHE A 554 9.07 -2.82 -0.80
C PHE A 554 9.91 -1.56 -1.06
N PHE A 555 10.45 -1.40 -2.26
CA PHE A 555 11.22 -0.20 -2.62
C PHE A 555 10.33 1.04 -2.76
N ALA A 556 9.11 0.91 -3.28
CA ALA A 556 8.15 2.01 -3.33
C ALA A 556 7.84 2.54 -1.92
N ASP A 557 7.64 1.65 -0.95
CA ASP A 557 7.43 2.01 0.45
C ASP A 557 8.63 2.70 1.08
N LYS A 558 9.85 2.24 0.78
CA LYS A 558 11.07 2.89 1.26
C LYS A 558 11.27 4.27 0.63
N LEU A 559 10.98 4.44 -0.66
CA LEU A 559 11.01 5.74 -1.32
C LEU A 559 10.01 6.70 -0.68
N TYR A 560 8.77 6.25 -0.47
CA TYR A 560 7.76 7.08 0.18
C TYR A 560 8.19 7.48 1.59
N LYS A 561 8.68 6.52 2.39
CA LYS A 561 9.20 6.80 3.75
C LYS A 561 10.39 7.77 3.73
N SER A 562 11.23 7.76 2.69
CA SER A 562 12.36 8.68 2.56
C SER A 562 11.95 10.13 2.28
N MET A 563 10.75 10.34 1.74
CA MET A 563 10.21 11.67 1.38
C MET A 563 8.99 12.05 2.26
N LYS A 564 8.72 11.28 3.32
CA LYS A 564 7.56 11.51 4.17
C LYS A 564 7.95 12.33 5.40
N GLY A 565 7.26 13.45 5.59
CA GLY A 565 7.32 14.24 6.81
C GLY A 565 8.16 15.50 6.62
N ALA A 566 8.82 15.96 7.69
CA ALA A 566 9.70 17.11 7.60
C ALA A 566 11.11 16.67 7.18
N GLY A 567 11.59 17.22 6.06
CA GLY A 567 12.88 16.86 5.47
C GLY A 567 12.83 15.57 4.65
N THR A 568 13.99 15.22 4.08
CA THR A 568 14.14 14.09 3.16
C THR A 568 15.32 13.23 3.60
N ASP A 569 15.23 11.91 3.46
CA ASP A 569 16.37 10.99 3.58
C ASP A 569 17.00 10.80 2.19
N GLU A 570 17.86 11.75 1.80
CA GLU A 570 18.48 11.75 0.47
C GLU A 570 19.41 10.55 0.27
N LYS A 571 19.92 9.93 1.35
CA LYS A 571 20.76 8.73 1.26
C LYS A 571 19.93 7.54 0.80
N THR A 572 18.78 7.29 1.41
CA THR A 572 17.88 6.20 1.00
C THR A 572 17.29 6.47 -0.38
N LEU A 573 16.82 7.69 -0.64
CA LEU A 573 16.29 8.09 -1.95
C LEU A 573 17.32 7.82 -3.06
N THR A 574 18.55 8.35 -2.90
CA THR A 574 19.63 8.17 -3.88
C THR A 574 20.02 6.70 -4.06
N ARG A 575 20.11 5.93 -2.97
CA ARG A 575 20.50 4.52 -3.01
C ARG A 575 19.50 3.67 -3.79
N ILE A 576 18.21 3.87 -3.57
CA ILE A 576 17.16 3.14 -4.29
C ILE A 576 17.13 3.58 -5.75
N MET A 577 17.12 4.89 -6.02
CA MET A 577 17.08 5.41 -7.39
C MET A 577 18.26 4.94 -8.24
N ILE A 578 19.47 4.82 -7.68
CA ILE A 578 20.62 4.26 -8.39
C ILE A 578 20.48 2.75 -8.56
N SER A 579 20.35 2.00 -7.46
CA SER A 579 20.45 0.54 -7.48
C SER A 579 19.32 -0.14 -8.25
N ARG A 580 18.16 0.52 -8.38
CA ARG A 580 16.99 -0.02 -9.08
C ARG A 580 16.80 0.54 -10.49
N SER A 581 17.54 1.58 -10.88
CA SER A 581 17.39 2.30 -12.15
C SER A 581 17.34 1.43 -13.41
N GLU A 582 18.07 0.32 -13.42
CA GLU A 582 18.18 -0.60 -14.56
C GLU A 582 17.56 -1.99 -14.27
N ILE A 583 16.82 -2.14 -13.16
CA ILE A 583 16.25 -3.43 -12.72
C ILE A 583 14.72 -3.41 -12.78
N ASP A 584 14.08 -2.62 -11.90
CA ASP A 584 12.63 -2.64 -11.69
C ASP A 584 12.08 -1.27 -11.28
N LEU A 585 12.82 -0.17 -11.51
CA LEU A 585 12.35 1.17 -11.14
C LEU A 585 11.03 1.56 -11.83
N LEU A 586 10.71 1.00 -13.01
CA LEU A 586 9.41 1.19 -13.64
C LEU A 586 8.30 0.47 -12.86
N ASN A 587 8.55 -0.75 -12.39
CA ASN A 587 7.60 -1.49 -11.54
C ASN A 587 7.42 -0.77 -10.20
N ILE A 588 8.50 -0.25 -9.61
CA ILE A 588 8.47 0.52 -8.36
C ILE A 588 7.59 1.76 -8.51
N ARG A 589 7.71 2.49 -9.63
CA ARG A 589 6.86 3.64 -9.95
C ARG A 589 5.38 3.28 -9.96
N ARG A 590 5.02 2.19 -10.64
CA ARG A 590 3.64 1.67 -10.68
C ARG A 590 3.10 1.36 -9.29
N GLU A 591 3.85 0.60 -8.49
CA GLU A 591 3.46 0.28 -7.11
C GLU A 591 3.34 1.55 -6.24
N PHE A 592 4.21 2.54 -6.48
CA PHE A 592 4.19 3.81 -5.76
C PHE A 592 2.91 4.60 -6.04
N ILE A 593 2.55 4.81 -7.31
CA ILE A 593 1.33 5.54 -7.67
C ILE A 593 0.07 4.77 -7.24
N GLU A 594 0.06 3.44 -7.39
CA GLU A 594 -1.07 2.61 -6.96
C GLU A 594 -1.33 2.64 -5.46
N LYS A 595 -0.27 2.72 -4.63
CA LYS A 595 -0.39 2.73 -3.17
C LYS A 595 -0.55 4.12 -2.57
N TYR A 596 0.05 5.15 -3.17
CA TYR A 596 0.15 6.48 -2.57
C TYR A 596 -0.69 7.56 -3.26
N ASP A 597 -1.40 7.23 -4.36
CA ASP A 597 -2.23 8.16 -5.14
C ASP A 597 -1.47 9.44 -5.54
N LYS A 598 -0.16 9.29 -5.74
CA LYS A 598 0.79 10.34 -6.13
C LYS A 598 1.93 9.67 -6.90
N SER A 599 2.32 10.19 -8.05
CA SER A 599 3.41 9.59 -8.83
C SER A 599 4.75 9.75 -8.11
N LEU A 600 5.71 8.86 -8.39
CA LEU A 600 7.07 9.01 -7.84
C LEU A 600 7.71 10.31 -8.32
N HIS A 601 7.39 10.74 -9.54
CA HIS A 601 7.82 12.02 -10.11
C HIS A 601 7.40 13.21 -9.24
N GLN A 602 6.09 13.32 -8.97
CA GLN A 602 5.52 14.39 -8.14
C GLN A 602 6.03 14.34 -6.69
N ALA A 603 6.33 13.15 -6.18
CA ALA A 603 6.92 12.99 -4.86
C ALA A 603 8.33 13.58 -4.81
N ILE A 604 9.18 13.24 -5.78
CA ILE A 604 10.55 13.76 -5.90
C ILE A 604 10.55 15.28 -6.13
N GLU A 605 9.66 15.79 -6.98
CA GLU A 605 9.53 17.22 -7.27
C GLU A 605 9.12 18.06 -6.05
N GLY A 606 8.28 17.49 -5.18
CA GLY A 606 7.87 18.16 -3.95
C GLY A 606 8.94 18.21 -2.86
N ASP A 607 9.86 17.24 -2.84
CA ASP A 607 10.80 17.03 -1.73
C ASP A 607 12.24 17.46 -2.05
N THR A 608 12.61 17.55 -3.33
CA THR A 608 13.98 17.86 -3.76
C THR A 608 14.02 19.12 -4.63
N SER A 609 15.20 19.69 -4.83
CA SER A 609 15.35 20.91 -5.63
C SER A 609 16.68 20.96 -6.39
N GLY A 610 16.80 21.95 -7.27
CA GLY A 610 18.02 22.24 -8.02
C GLY A 610 18.49 21.11 -8.92
N HIS A 611 19.81 20.98 -9.08
CA HIS A 611 20.39 19.95 -9.94
C HIS A 611 20.18 18.51 -9.41
N PHE A 612 20.00 18.34 -8.10
CA PHE A 612 19.68 17.03 -7.54
C PHE A 612 18.28 16.55 -7.99
N LEU A 613 17.28 17.43 -7.93
CA LEU A 613 15.95 17.19 -8.50
C LEU A 613 16.05 16.82 -10.00
N LYS A 614 16.74 17.65 -10.79
CA LYS A 614 16.88 17.42 -12.24
C LYS A 614 17.44 16.03 -12.55
N ALA A 615 18.50 15.63 -11.82
CA ALA A 615 19.12 14.33 -11.99
C ALA A 615 18.20 13.17 -11.56
N LEU A 616 17.48 13.31 -10.46
CA LEU A 616 16.53 12.29 -10.00
C LEU A 616 15.37 12.10 -10.98
N LEU A 617 14.78 13.18 -11.50
CA LEU A 617 13.70 13.10 -12.49
C LEU A 617 14.17 12.44 -13.80
N ALA A 618 15.41 12.72 -14.22
CA ALA A 618 15.99 12.08 -15.40
C ALA A 618 16.15 10.56 -15.24
N ILE A 619 16.46 10.08 -14.03
CA ILE A 619 16.51 8.65 -13.69
C ILE A 619 15.10 8.08 -13.55
N CYS A 620 14.16 8.84 -12.98
CA CYS A 620 12.77 8.41 -12.77
C CYS A 620 12.10 8.04 -14.10
N GLY A 621 12.42 8.74 -15.19
CA GLY A 621 12.01 8.32 -16.54
C GLY A 621 10.57 8.72 -16.92
N GLY A 622 10.14 9.93 -16.56
CA GLY A 622 8.84 10.51 -16.93
C GLY A 622 7.86 10.69 -15.77
N GLU A 623 6.70 11.29 -16.04
CA GLU A 623 5.52 11.20 -15.18
C GLU A 623 4.77 9.89 -15.44
N ASP A 624 4.10 9.39 -14.40
CA ASP A 624 3.26 8.17 -14.41
C ASP A 624 1.81 8.49 -14.76
#